data_AF-A0A1Q8A317-F1
#
_entry.id   AF-A0A1Q8A317-F1
#
_cell.length_a   1.000
_cell.length_b   1.000
_cell.length_c   1.000
_cell.angle_alpha   90.00
_cell.angle_beta   90.00
_cell.angle_gamma   90.00
#
_symmetry.space_group_name_H-M   'P 1'
#
loop_
_entity.id
_entity.type
_entity.pdbx_description
1 polymer ?
#
loop_
_entity_poly.entity_id
_entity_poly.type
_entity_poly.pdbx_seq_one_letter_code
_entity_poly.pdbx_strand_id
1 'polypeptide(L)'
;MFRILSLSLLTATALCAQTTSSWVYQGTDHRLHYAQDARGNRIMDFSYAGYQGGGVRLPTLPAILVVSPSGADDTANIQAAIDQVSARTPDSRGFRGAVLLNPQTYNVSSTLNIAASGVVLRGSTSGRTIVNMIGPPFLFLRISGSGTWQTIGAAAAITDGYVPSGTKSFNVNDASIFSVGDTILIRRPVTAAWIHFMGMDTLVRNGQPQTWISAGSTITTDRTIAAINGNQITLDVPLTDSFDSQFLNPPGASVVKYAFPGRISQVGAENLTVAAHPVNVDISQPQFTGLSVSAAINVWARDITFIDTQNTTTVSGNVKQMTLDGVKVQHTVVHSGDGPADFALSGTQILANNCSVTGRGNTWAAVTQSRVTGPVVLLNFFADDRGFDPHQRWATGLLCDNCNFPNSHTSDKAGVAYSNRGILGSGQGWDAGWGVAWNTSATTFLIQQPPGANNFCIGCIG
;
A
#
# COMPACT_ATOMS: atom_id res chain seq x y z
N MET A 1 -61.09 35.76 14.71
CA MET A 1 -60.48 35.17 13.51
C MET A 1 -59.15 34.56 13.92
N PHE A 2 -58.93 33.30 13.55
CA PHE A 2 -57.72 32.46 13.67
C PHE A 2 -57.16 32.08 15.05
N ARG A 3 -57.37 30.79 15.37
CA ARG A 3 -56.61 29.96 16.32
C ARG A 3 -55.21 29.70 15.76
N ILE A 4 -54.18 29.72 16.61
CA ILE A 4 -52.90 29.06 16.32
C ILE A 4 -52.63 28.09 17.47
N LEU A 5 -52.68 26.80 17.13
CA LEU A 5 -52.31 25.68 17.96
C LEU A 5 -50.82 25.40 17.68
N SER A 6 -49.94 25.68 18.63
CA SER A 6 -48.52 25.32 18.52
C SER A 6 -48.35 23.83 18.80
N LEU A 7 -48.17 23.04 17.74
CA LEU A 7 -47.82 21.62 17.82
C LEU A 7 -46.29 21.50 17.83
N SER A 8 -45.70 21.25 19.00
CA SER A 8 -44.29 20.91 19.12
C SER A 8 -44.07 19.47 18.66
N LEU A 9 -43.58 19.28 17.43
CA LEU A 9 -43.06 17.99 16.98
C LEU A 9 -41.70 17.75 17.65
N LEU A 10 -41.66 16.85 18.64
CA LEU A 10 -40.42 16.17 19.00
C LEU A 10 -40.09 15.18 17.87
N THR A 11 -39.09 15.50 17.06
CA THR A 11 -38.48 14.53 16.16
C THR A 11 -37.61 13.59 17.00
N ALA A 12 -38.09 12.36 17.21
CA ALA A 12 -37.26 11.29 17.72
C ALA A 12 -36.20 10.96 16.67
N THR A 13 -34.96 11.38 16.89
CA THR A 13 -33.81 10.86 16.17
C THR A 13 -33.63 9.41 16.61
N ALA A 14 -34.03 8.47 15.76
CA ALA A 14 -33.66 7.08 15.93
C ALA A 14 -32.13 7.00 15.84
N LEU A 15 -31.45 6.82 16.97
CA LEU A 15 -30.10 6.25 16.96
C LEU A 15 -30.25 4.82 16.42
N CYS A 16 -30.02 4.62 15.14
CA CYS A 16 -29.76 3.28 14.61
C CYS A 16 -28.53 2.75 15.36
N ALA A 17 -28.73 1.76 16.24
CA ALA A 17 -27.62 0.98 16.76
C ALA A 17 -26.90 0.37 15.55
N GLN A 18 -25.66 0.79 15.30
CA GLN A 18 -24.81 0.13 14.32
C GLN A 18 -24.73 -1.35 14.72
N THR A 19 -25.29 -2.23 13.89
CA THR A 19 -25.13 -3.68 14.08
C THR A 19 -23.64 -3.98 14.09
N THR A 20 -23.13 -4.49 15.21
CA THR A 20 -21.74 -4.90 15.36
C THR A 20 -21.42 -6.00 14.34
N SER A 21 -20.28 -5.88 13.65
CA SER A 21 -19.84 -6.87 12.67
C SER A 21 -19.70 -8.26 13.30
N SER A 22 -20.10 -9.31 12.58
CA SER A 22 -19.92 -10.70 13.01
C SER A 22 -18.52 -11.25 12.73
N TRP A 23 -17.73 -10.58 11.87
CA TRP A 23 -16.39 -11.01 11.48
C TRP A 23 -15.30 -10.46 12.39
N VAL A 24 -15.40 -9.17 12.74
CA VAL A 24 -14.48 -8.51 13.66
C VAL A 24 -15.29 -7.61 14.58
N TYR A 25 -15.19 -7.82 15.88
CA TYR A 25 -15.97 -7.05 16.86
C TYR A 25 -15.16 -6.81 18.12
N GLN A 26 -15.49 -5.74 18.83
CA GLN A 26 -14.92 -5.48 20.15
C GLN A 26 -15.57 -6.41 21.17
N GLY A 27 -14.76 -7.21 21.86
CA GLY A 27 -15.20 -8.05 22.97
C GLY A 27 -15.37 -7.26 24.26
N THR A 28 -15.95 -7.91 25.27
CA THR A 28 -16.07 -7.35 26.63
C THR A 28 -14.72 -7.14 27.31
N ASP A 29 -13.64 -7.74 26.78
CA ASP A 29 -12.25 -7.54 27.18
C ASP A 29 -11.58 -6.32 26.52
N HIS A 30 -12.36 -5.50 25.81
CA HIS A 30 -11.92 -4.33 25.05
C HIS A 30 -10.92 -4.62 23.93
N ARG A 31 -10.82 -5.88 23.48
CA ARG A 31 -9.99 -6.28 22.33
C ARG A 31 -10.85 -6.60 21.12
N LEU A 32 -10.23 -6.59 19.94
CA LEU A 32 -10.87 -7.10 18.73
C LEU A 32 -10.82 -8.63 18.72
N HIS A 33 -11.98 -9.25 18.52
CA HIS A 33 -12.14 -10.68 18.29
C HIS A 33 -12.39 -10.92 16.81
N TYR A 34 -11.78 -11.97 16.27
CA TYR A 34 -11.82 -12.29 14.85
C TYR A 34 -12.50 -13.64 14.67
N ALA A 35 -13.71 -13.63 14.10
CA ALA A 35 -14.43 -14.85 13.77
C ALA A 35 -13.74 -15.59 12.60
N GLN A 36 -13.94 -16.90 12.56
CA GLN A 36 -13.40 -17.79 11.53
C GLN A 36 -14.54 -18.41 10.72
N ASP A 37 -14.32 -18.63 9.43
CA ASP A 37 -15.17 -19.49 8.62
C ASP A 37 -14.91 -20.98 8.90
N ALA A 38 -15.66 -21.86 8.23
CA ALA A 38 -15.55 -23.31 8.40
C ALA A 38 -14.17 -23.89 8.03
N ARG A 39 -13.37 -23.16 7.25
CA ARG A 39 -11.99 -23.55 6.88
C ARG A 39 -10.94 -22.85 7.75
N GLY A 40 -11.36 -22.07 8.75
CA GLY A 40 -10.48 -21.33 9.65
C GLY A 40 -10.04 -19.96 9.12
N ASN A 41 -10.53 -19.51 7.97
CA ASN A 41 -10.14 -18.19 7.44
C ASN A 41 -10.77 -17.09 8.28
N ARG A 42 -10.06 -15.98 8.41
CA ARG A 42 -10.54 -14.78 9.10
C ARG A 42 -10.05 -13.53 8.41
N ILE A 43 -10.73 -12.41 8.69
CA ILE A 43 -10.15 -11.09 8.42
C ILE A 43 -8.83 -11.00 9.19
N MET A 44 -7.76 -10.58 8.51
CA MET A 44 -6.45 -10.46 9.15
C MET A 44 -6.41 -9.28 10.12
N ASP A 45 -5.47 -9.34 11.06
CA ASP A 45 -5.13 -8.19 11.88
C ASP A 45 -4.30 -7.19 11.06
N PHE A 46 -4.90 -6.04 10.74
CA PHE A 46 -4.28 -4.96 9.96
C PHE A 46 -3.44 -3.99 10.80
N SER A 47 -3.39 -4.14 12.12
CA SER A 47 -2.61 -3.26 13.00
C SER A 47 -1.10 -3.28 12.73
N TYR A 48 -0.63 -4.25 11.94
CA TYR A 48 0.77 -4.37 11.53
C TYR A 48 1.18 -3.46 10.36
N ALA A 49 0.29 -2.61 9.86
CA ALA A 49 0.55 -1.69 8.76
C ALA A 49 1.25 -0.41 9.24
N GLY A 50 2.28 0.02 8.51
CA GLY A 50 2.98 1.27 8.76
C GLY A 50 4.42 1.10 9.25
N TYR A 51 5.05 2.25 9.52
CA TYR A 51 6.40 2.39 10.05
C TYR A 51 6.64 1.46 11.25
N GLN A 52 7.73 0.70 11.21
CA GLN A 52 8.11 -0.30 12.21
C GLN A 52 7.06 -1.37 12.51
N GLY A 53 6.14 -1.60 11.57
CA GLY A 53 5.09 -2.60 11.70
C GLY A 53 3.84 -2.08 12.41
N GLY A 54 3.57 -0.79 12.34
CA GLY A 54 2.35 -0.17 12.88
C GLY A 54 2.41 0.11 14.38
N GLY A 55 1.54 1.01 14.85
CA GLY A 55 1.46 1.41 16.26
C GLY A 55 2.65 2.24 16.78
N VAL A 56 3.64 2.54 15.95
CA VAL A 56 4.83 3.32 16.32
C VAL A 56 4.73 4.76 15.78
N ARG A 57 4.99 5.74 16.65
CA ARG A 57 5.01 7.16 16.26
C ARG A 57 6.18 7.45 15.32
N LEU A 58 5.91 8.18 14.23
CA LEU A 58 6.96 8.65 13.32
C LEU A 58 7.98 9.54 14.06
N PRO A 59 9.30 9.31 13.83
CA PRO A 59 10.33 10.06 14.53
C PRO A 59 10.38 11.53 14.10
N THR A 60 11.02 12.36 14.93
CA THR A 60 11.40 13.73 14.57
C THR A 60 12.91 13.84 14.75
N LEU A 61 13.64 13.85 13.64
CA LEU A 61 15.10 13.97 13.68
C LEU A 61 15.57 15.43 13.78
N PRO A 62 16.73 15.70 14.41
CA PRO A 62 17.35 17.02 14.37
C PRO A 62 17.78 17.38 12.94
N ALA A 63 17.68 18.67 12.61
CA ALA A 63 18.25 19.21 11.38
C ALA A 63 19.77 19.27 11.53
N ILE A 64 20.49 18.57 10.65
CA ILE A 64 21.94 18.56 10.62
C ILE A 64 22.47 19.59 9.61
N LEU A 65 21.74 19.76 8.52
CA LEU A 65 22.01 20.79 7.52
C LEU A 65 20.72 21.55 7.26
N VAL A 66 20.88 22.86 7.07
CA VAL A 66 19.80 23.76 6.66
C VAL A 66 20.19 24.33 5.30
N VAL A 67 19.29 24.22 4.34
CA VAL A 67 19.47 24.74 2.98
C VAL A 67 18.54 25.94 2.80
N SER A 68 19.03 26.96 2.11
CA SER A 68 18.24 28.09 1.61
C SER A 68 18.25 28.05 0.08
N PRO A 69 17.19 28.53 -0.59
CA PRO A 69 17.15 28.56 -2.04
C PRO A 69 18.15 29.59 -2.57
N SER A 70 18.72 29.30 -3.73
CA SER A 70 19.65 30.15 -4.45
C SER A 70 18.96 31.23 -5.29
N GLY A 71 17.66 31.06 -5.57
CA GLY A 71 16.92 31.85 -6.57
C GLY A 71 17.10 31.34 -8.00
N ALA A 72 17.86 30.26 -8.21
CA ALA A 72 18.04 29.57 -9.48
C ALA A 72 17.62 28.09 -9.34
N ASP A 73 18.35 27.15 -9.96
CA ASP A 73 18.18 25.71 -9.77
C ASP A 73 18.93 25.24 -8.52
N ASP A 74 18.19 24.71 -7.55
CA ASP A 74 18.65 24.26 -6.24
C ASP A 74 18.96 22.76 -6.18
N THR A 75 18.78 22.02 -7.28
CA THR A 75 18.94 20.56 -7.31
C THR A 75 20.27 20.12 -6.73
N ALA A 76 21.38 20.64 -7.25
CA ALA A 76 22.72 20.22 -6.83
C ALA A 76 23.00 20.60 -5.37
N ASN A 77 22.48 21.73 -4.91
CA ASN A 77 22.64 22.20 -3.53
C ASN A 77 21.89 21.29 -2.54
N ILE A 78 20.64 20.96 -2.85
CA ILE A 78 19.84 20.06 -2.01
C ILE A 78 20.43 18.64 -2.03
N GLN A 79 20.84 18.14 -3.19
CA GLN A 79 21.46 16.81 -3.29
C GLN A 79 22.78 16.75 -2.51
N ALA A 80 23.62 17.78 -2.59
CA ALA A 80 24.86 17.84 -1.80
C ALA A 80 24.59 17.80 -0.29
N ALA A 81 23.54 18.47 0.19
CA ALA A 81 23.13 18.39 1.59
C ALA A 81 22.65 16.98 1.98
N ILE A 82 21.89 16.32 1.11
CA ILE A 82 21.47 14.91 1.31
C ILE A 82 22.70 14.00 1.39
N ASP A 83 23.67 14.18 0.49
CA ASP A 83 24.88 13.36 0.42
C ASP A 83 25.76 13.57 1.67
N GLN A 84 25.87 14.81 2.15
CA GLN A 84 26.60 15.13 3.38
C GLN A 84 25.96 14.49 4.62
N VAL A 85 24.63 14.54 4.75
CA VAL A 85 23.95 13.82 5.85
C VAL A 85 24.12 12.31 5.69
N SER A 86 24.05 11.81 4.45
CA SER A 86 24.25 10.38 4.13
C SER A 86 25.63 9.87 4.52
N ALA A 87 26.67 10.71 4.50
CA ALA A 87 28.04 10.35 4.85
C ALA A 87 28.30 10.24 6.37
N ARG A 88 27.42 10.77 7.23
CA ARG A 88 27.61 10.75 8.69
C ARG A 88 27.39 9.37 9.28
N THR A 89 28.16 8.97 10.28
CA THR A 89 27.89 7.75 11.05
C THR A 89 26.47 7.79 11.64
N PRO A 90 25.64 6.75 11.44
CA PRO A 90 24.30 6.70 12.04
C PRO A 90 24.38 6.61 13.58
N ASP A 91 23.37 7.12 14.26
CA ASP A 91 23.16 6.95 15.69
C ASP A 91 22.79 5.49 16.02
N SER A 92 22.64 5.17 17.32
CA SER A 92 22.28 3.82 17.78
C SER A 92 20.92 3.32 17.29
N ARG A 93 20.07 4.20 16.75
CA ARG A 93 18.76 3.88 16.19
C ARG A 93 18.79 3.83 14.65
N GLY A 94 19.96 4.05 14.04
CA GLY A 94 20.17 4.00 12.60
C GLY A 94 19.96 5.34 11.88
N PHE A 95 19.82 6.46 12.59
CA PHE A 95 19.58 7.78 11.98
C PHE A 95 20.86 8.59 11.80
N ARG A 96 20.98 9.27 10.66
CA ARG A 96 22.06 10.21 10.34
C ARG A 96 21.65 11.66 10.54
N GLY A 97 20.36 11.95 10.36
CA GLY A 97 19.73 13.24 10.62
C GLY A 97 18.84 13.74 9.48
N ALA A 98 18.36 14.97 9.60
CA ALA A 98 17.55 15.62 8.57
C ALA A 98 18.30 16.72 7.81
N VAL A 99 18.04 16.81 6.51
CA VAL A 99 18.24 18.02 5.71
C VAL A 99 16.98 18.86 5.82
N LEU A 100 17.09 20.07 6.36
CA LEU A 100 15.99 21.01 6.50
C LEU A 100 16.05 22.04 5.37
N LEU A 101 14.97 22.15 4.60
CA LEU A 101 14.74 23.25 3.67
C LEU A 101 14.01 24.38 4.40
N ASN A 102 14.58 25.60 4.36
CA ASN A 102 13.95 26.81 4.88
C ASN A 102 12.57 27.06 4.23
N PRO A 103 11.67 27.84 4.88
CA PRO A 103 10.30 28.11 4.42
C PRO A 103 10.28 29.09 3.24
N GLN A 104 10.77 28.64 2.09
CA GLN A 104 10.87 29.41 0.85
C GLN A 104 10.63 28.49 -0.36
N THR A 105 10.68 29.08 -1.56
CA THR A 105 10.53 28.37 -2.83
C THR A 105 11.89 27.96 -3.38
N TYR A 106 12.02 26.68 -3.74
CA TYR A 106 13.18 26.08 -4.40
C TYR A 106 12.77 25.68 -5.82
N ASN A 107 13.67 25.84 -6.79
CA ASN A 107 13.46 25.22 -8.10
C ASN A 107 14.35 23.99 -8.22
N VAL A 108 13.83 22.89 -8.73
CA VAL A 108 14.61 21.68 -9.02
C VAL A 108 14.34 21.23 -10.44
N SER A 109 15.39 20.84 -11.16
CA SER A 109 15.33 20.44 -12.57
C SER A 109 15.57 18.94 -12.79
N SER A 110 15.91 18.21 -11.73
CA SER A 110 16.08 16.76 -11.77
C SER A 110 15.85 16.09 -10.42
N THR A 111 15.83 14.76 -10.43
CA THR A 111 15.47 13.94 -9.26
C THR A 111 16.46 14.06 -8.13
N LEU A 112 15.95 14.29 -6.92
CA LEU A 112 16.69 14.12 -5.67
C LEU A 112 16.70 12.65 -5.25
N ASN A 113 17.84 12.15 -4.78
CA ASN A 113 18.02 10.75 -4.43
C ASN A 113 18.45 10.59 -2.97
N ILE A 114 17.76 9.74 -2.24
CA ILE A 114 18.18 9.23 -0.93
C ILE A 114 18.45 7.73 -1.07
N ALA A 115 19.73 7.37 -1.06
CA ALA A 115 20.21 5.98 -1.23
C ALA A 115 20.87 5.41 0.04
N ALA A 116 20.83 6.14 1.15
CA ALA A 116 21.42 5.74 2.42
C ALA A 116 20.35 5.67 3.52
N SER A 117 20.51 4.71 4.44
CA SER A 117 19.70 4.63 5.64
C SER A 117 19.86 5.85 6.55
N GLY A 118 18.80 6.19 7.29
CA GLY A 118 18.85 7.17 8.37
C GLY A 118 18.70 8.64 7.96
N VAL A 119 18.31 8.92 6.72
CA VAL A 119 18.30 10.27 6.15
C VAL A 119 16.86 10.76 5.99
N VAL A 120 16.61 12.02 6.35
CA VAL A 120 15.31 12.66 6.16
C VAL A 120 15.46 13.93 5.33
N LEU A 121 14.66 14.09 4.29
CA LEU A 121 14.46 15.38 3.62
C LEU A 121 13.21 16.04 4.22
N ARG A 122 13.38 17.23 4.79
CA ARG A 122 12.30 17.91 5.51
C ARG A 122 12.17 19.36 5.04
N GLY A 123 10.96 19.80 4.75
CA GLY A 123 10.62 21.22 4.66
C GLY A 123 10.14 21.80 5.99
N SER A 124 9.78 23.07 5.97
CA SER A 124 9.24 23.77 7.12
C SER A 124 7.72 23.60 7.21
N THR A 125 7.19 23.54 8.44
CA THR A 125 5.75 23.34 8.69
C THR A 125 4.89 24.40 8.00
N SER A 126 3.63 24.01 7.70
CA SER A 126 2.56 24.85 7.14
C SER A 126 2.66 25.17 5.63
N GLY A 127 3.20 24.26 4.82
CA GLY A 127 3.23 24.43 3.35
C GLY A 127 4.12 25.58 2.86
N ARG A 128 5.03 26.06 3.72
CA ARG A 128 5.87 27.23 3.45
C ARG A 128 7.16 26.88 2.69
N THR A 129 7.53 25.61 2.65
CA THR A 129 8.59 25.13 1.76
C THR A 129 7.94 24.59 0.50
N ILE A 130 8.19 25.26 -0.63
CA ILE A 130 7.67 24.90 -1.94
C ILE A 130 8.83 24.44 -2.81
N VAL A 131 8.71 23.28 -3.44
CA VAL A 131 9.63 22.78 -4.44
C VAL A 131 8.93 22.83 -5.80
N ASN A 132 9.38 23.72 -6.67
CA ASN A 132 8.93 23.81 -8.05
C ASN A 132 9.76 22.89 -8.94
N MET A 133 9.09 21.98 -9.62
CA MET A 133 9.70 21.15 -10.65
C MET A 133 9.79 21.95 -11.95
N ILE A 134 11.01 22.28 -12.39
CA ILE A 134 11.28 23.07 -13.60
C ILE A 134 11.90 22.20 -14.69
N GLY A 135 11.70 22.59 -15.96
CA GLY A 135 12.24 21.83 -17.11
C GLY A 135 11.33 20.69 -17.57
N PRO A 136 11.85 19.73 -18.37
CA PRO A 136 11.09 18.58 -18.85
C PRO A 136 10.64 17.66 -17.70
N PRO A 137 9.58 16.84 -17.87
CA PRO A 137 9.06 15.96 -16.82
C PRO A 137 10.07 14.99 -16.20
N PHE A 138 10.06 14.86 -14.86
CA PHE A 138 10.94 13.98 -14.09
C PHE A 138 10.30 13.54 -12.76
N LEU A 139 10.96 12.64 -12.02
CA LEU A 139 10.60 12.26 -10.65
C LEU A 139 11.18 13.25 -9.64
N PHE A 140 10.39 13.80 -8.72
CA PHE A 140 10.91 14.67 -7.66
C PHE A 140 11.87 13.93 -6.71
N LEU A 141 11.39 12.91 -5.99
CA LEU A 141 12.17 12.24 -4.94
C LEU A 141 12.23 10.72 -5.14
N ARG A 142 13.45 10.17 -5.17
CA ARG A 142 13.72 8.74 -5.15
C ARG A 142 14.32 8.31 -3.82
N ILE A 143 13.64 7.42 -3.11
CA ILE A 143 14.16 6.68 -1.95
C ILE A 143 14.41 5.24 -2.39
N SER A 144 15.67 4.88 -2.61
CA SER A 144 16.00 3.56 -3.19
C SER A 144 17.23 2.95 -2.56
N GLY A 145 17.08 1.76 -1.99
CA GLY A 145 18.21 0.87 -1.78
C GLY A 145 18.68 0.25 -3.10
N SER A 146 19.78 -0.50 -3.05
CA SER A 146 20.32 -1.25 -4.20
C SER A 146 20.04 -2.75 -4.14
N GLY A 147 19.48 -3.21 -3.01
CA GLY A 147 19.33 -4.62 -2.70
C GLY A 147 18.14 -5.31 -3.36
N THR A 148 18.19 -6.64 -3.30
CA THR A 148 17.05 -7.53 -3.52
C THR A 148 17.13 -8.70 -2.54
N TRP A 149 16.06 -9.49 -2.44
CA TRP A 149 16.07 -10.70 -1.64
C TRP A 149 17.10 -11.70 -2.14
N GLN A 150 17.91 -12.23 -1.24
CA GLN A 150 18.87 -13.31 -1.48
C GLN A 150 18.51 -14.48 -0.57
N THR A 151 18.12 -15.61 -1.16
CA THR A 151 17.80 -16.81 -0.39
C THR A 151 19.03 -17.41 0.27
N ILE A 152 18.88 -17.90 1.48
CA ILE A 152 19.92 -18.54 2.28
C ILE A 152 19.48 -19.96 2.60
N GLY A 153 20.34 -20.94 2.30
CA GLY A 153 20.13 -22.33 2.66
C GLY A 153 19.00 -23.01 1.89
N ALA A 154 18.52 -24.12 2.45
CA ALA A 154 17.44 -24.93 1.89
C ALA A 154 16.06 -24.31 2.16
N ALA A 155 15.09 -24.68 1.33
CA ALA A 155 13.68 -24.41 1.59
C ALA A 155 13.04 -25.57 2.35
N ALA A 156 12.09 -25.27 3.22
CA ALA A 156 11.21 -26.24 3.86
C ALA A 156 9.83 -26.21 3.19
N ALA A 157 9.23 -27.38 2.98
CA ALA A 157 7.88 -27.50 2.43
C ALA A 157 6.84 -27.27 3.52
N ILE A 158 5.78 -26.51 3.22
CA ILE A 158 4.61 -26.41 4.09
C ILE A 158 3.82 -27.72 3.98
N THR A 159 3.49 -28.33 5.12
CA THR A 159 2.89 -29.67 5.18
C THR A 159 1.38 -29.65 5.45
N ASP A 160 0.81 -28.50 5.78
CA ASP A 160 -0.62 -28.38 6.00
C ASP A 160 -1.41 -28.61 4.70
N GLY A 161 -2.50 -29.38 4.78
CA GLY A 161 -3.42 -29.51 3.67
C GLY A 161 -4.10 -28.19 3.31
N TYR A 162 -4.32 -27.35 4.33
CA TYR A 162 -4.84 -25.99 4.21
C TYR A 162 -4.23 -25.05 5.26
N VAL A 163 -3.69 -23.92 4.83
CA VAL A 163 -3.29 -22.80 5.71
C VAL A 163 -4.31 -21.67 5.53
N PRO A 164 -5.08 -21.29 6.57
CA PRO A 164 -6.12 -20.28 6.43
C PRO A 164 -5.58 -18.86 6.25
N SER A 165 -6.30 -18.02 5.49
CA SER A 165 -6.02 -16.58 5.43
C SER A 165 -6.22 -15.93 6.81
N GLY A 166 -5.34 -15.00 7.16
CA GLY A 166 -5.31 -14.35 8.47
C GLY A 166 -4.69 -15.18 9.59
N THR A 167 -4.19 -16.40 9.34
CA THR A 167 -3.42 -17.15 10.35
C THR A 167 -2.01 -16.59 10.53
N LYS A 168 -1.40 -16.87 11.69
CA LYS A 168 0.02 -16.57 11.97
C LYS A 168 0.90 -17.80 11.98
N SER A 169 0.36 -19.00 11.75
CA SER A 169 1.14 -20.22 11.90
C SER A 169 0.78 -21.28 10.88
N PHE A 170 1.79 -22.07 10.52
CA PHE A 170 1.73 -23.23 9.65
C PHE A 170 2.85 -24.20 10.03
N ASN A 171 2.74 -25.44 9.58
CA ASN A 171 3.70 -26.51 9.81
C ASN A 171 4.60 -26.69 8.58
N VAL A 172 5.87 -26.98 8.82
CA VAL A 172 6.84 -27.33 7.78
C VAL A 172 7.36 -28.75 7.98
N ASN A 173 7.97 -29.34 6.95
CA ASN A 173 8.58 -30.66 7.05
C ASN A 173 9.83 -30.68 7.95
N ASP A 174 10.58 -29.57 8.00
CA ASP A 174 11.75 -29.41 8.86
C ASP A 174 11.92 -27.94 9.28
N ALA A 175 11.69 -27.64 10.56
CA ALA A 175 11.92 -26.31 11.11
C ALA A 175 13.31 -26.12 11.73
N SER A 176 14.13 -27.18 11.82
CA SER A 176 15.45 -27.13 12.49
C SER A 176 16.48 -26.25 11.74
N ILE A 177 16.21 -25.96 10.47
CA ILE A 177 17.01 -25.05 9.64
C ILE A 177 16.70 -23.55 9.87
N PHE A 178 15.72 -23.24 10.73
CA PHE A 178 15.32 -21.88 11.05
C PHE A 178 15.58 -21.52 12.52
N SER A 179 15.61 -20.23 12.81
CA SER A 179 15.66 -19.68 14.17
C SER A 179 14.64 -18.56 14.35
N VAL A 180 14.19 -18.35 15.59
CA VAL A 180 13.38 -17.17 15.93
C VAL A 180 14.16 -15.91 15.59
N GLY A 181 13.50 -14.94 14.94
CA GLY A 181 14.10 -13.72 14.41
C GLY A 181 14.56 -13.82 12.95
N ASP A 182 14.58 -15.03 12.36
CA ASP A 182 14.92 -15.18 10.95
C ASP A 182 13.89 -14.53 10.05
N THR A 183 14.37 -13.85 9.01
CA THR A 183 13.56 -13.35 7.91
C THR A 183 13.38 -14.44 6.85
N ILE A 184 12.14 -14.66 6.45
CA ILE A 184 11.74 -15.74 5.54
C ILE A 184 10.89 -15.24 4.37
N LEU A 185 11.05 -15.89 3.23
CA LEU A 185 10.16 -15.80 2.08
C LEU A 185 9.23 -17.00 2.08
N ILE A 186 7.94 -16.73 2.18
CA ILE A 186 6.87 -17.71 2.06
C ILE A 186 6.41 -17.69 0.61
N ARG A 187 6.54 -18.83 -0.07
CA ARG A 187 6.36 -18.98 -1.51
C ARG A 187 5.08 -19.77 -1.80
N ARG A 188 4.09 -19.08 -2.35
CA ARG A 188 2.85 -19.68 -2.87
C ARG A 188 3.00 -19.91 -4.37
N PRO A 189 3.07 -21.16 -4.86
CA PRO A 189 3.21 -21.42 -6.29
C PRO A 189 1.94 -21.01 -7.04
N VAL A 190 2.09 -20.59 -8.28
CA VAL A 190 0.98 -20.39 -9.21
C VAL A 190 0.90 -21.62 -10.10
N THR A 191 -0.05 -22.51 -9.85
CA THR A 191 -0.23 -23.75 -10.61
C THR A 191 -1.33 -23.59 -11.67
N ALA A 192 -1.32 -24.45 -12.68
CA ALA A 192 -2.43 -24.53 -13.64
C ALA A 192 -3.76 -24.88 -12.95
N ALA A 193 -3.73 -25.79 -11.96
CA ALA A 193 -4.91 -26.18 -11.19
C ALA A 193 -5.52 -24.99 -10.42
N TRP A 194 -4.70 -24.12 -9.84
CA TRP A 194 -5.19 -22.92 -9.19
C TRP A 194 -5.75 -21.91 -10.19
N ILE A 195 -5.06 -21.66 -11.32
CA ILE A 195 -5.57 -20.74 -12.35
C ILE A 195 -6.94 -21.23 -12.89
N HIS A 196 -7.08 -22.53 -13.13
CA HIS A 196 -8.34 -23.16 -13.54
C HIS A 196 -9.43 -23.01 -12.48
N PHE A 197 -9.11 -23.29 -11.21
CA PHE A 197 -10.03 -23.11 -10.09
C PHE A 197 -10.53 -21.66 -9.98
N MET A 198 -9.68 -20.68 -10.30
CA MET A 198 -10.03 -19.26 -10.33
C MET A 198 -10.83 -18.84 -11.59
N GLY A 199 -10.99 -19.74 -12.56
CA GLY A 199 -11.64 -19.49 -13.86
C GLY A 199 -10.82 -18.63 -14.82
N MET A 200 -9.50 -18.52 -14.59
CA MET A 200 -8.63 -17.54 -15.24
C MET A 200 -7.79 -18.11 -16.40
N ASP A 201 -8.02 -19.37 -16.78
CA ASP A 201 -7.35 -20.07 -17.88
C ASP A 201 -8.10 -19.96 -19.22
N THR A 202 -9.25 -19.28 -19.24
CA THR A 202 -10.12 -19.14 -20.43
C THR A 202 -10.17 -17.71 -20.99
N LEU A 203 -9.32 -16.81 -20.51
CA LEU A 203 -9.35 -15.40 -20.91
C LEU A 203 -8.91 -15.24 -22.37
N VAL A 204 -9.78 -14.66 -23.22
CA VAL A 204 -9.52 -14.40 -24.64
C VAL A 204 -9.97 -12.99 -25.01
N ARG A 205 -9.10 -12.24 -25.70
CA ARG A 205 -9.40 -10.91 -26.25
C ARG A 205 -8.97 -10.86 -27.71
N ASN A 206 -9.88 -10.47 -28.60
CA ASN A 206 -9.64 -10.42 -30.05
C ASN A 206 -9.07 -11.72 -30.63
N GLY A 207 -9.57 -12.87 -30.16
CA GLY A 207 -9.11 -14.20 -30.58
C GLY A 207 -7.75 -14.62 -30.02
N GLN A 208 -7.10 -13.79 -29.19
CA GLN A 208 -5.80 -14.09 -28.59
C GLN A 208 -5.95 -14.44 -27.09
N PRO A 209 -5.28 -15.52 -26.62
CA PRO A 209 -5.23 -15.85 -25.19
C PRO A 209 -4.65 -14.69 -24.38
N GLN A 210 -5.26 -14.43 -23.22
CA GLN A 210 -4.78 -13.45 -22.24
C GLN A 210 -4.27 -14.17 -21.00
N THR A 211 -3.29 -13.58 -20.32
CA THR A 211 -2.67 -14.21 -19.15
C THR A 211 -2.94 -13.38 -17.91
N TRP A 212 -3.71 -13.98 -16.98
CA TRP A 212 -3.85 -13.47 -15.63
C TRP A 212 -2.51 -13.55 -14.89
N ILE A 213 -2.13 -14.74 -14.44
CA ILE A 213 -0.85 -14.98 -13.77
C ILE A 213 -0.22 -16.22 -14.41
N SER A 214 1.05 -16.11 -14.82
CA SER A 214 1.74 -17.23 -15.47
C SER A 214 1.88 -18.43 -14.53
N ALA A 215 1.43 -19.61 -14.97
CA ALA A 215 1.69 -20.87 -14.30
C ALA A 215 3.20 -21.09 -14.14
N GLY A 216 3.62 -21.71 -13.03
CA GLY A 216 5.02 -21.91 -12.65
C GLY A 216 5.67 -20.70 -11.98
N SER A 217 5.01 -19.55 -11.96
CA SER A 217 5.47 -18.40 -11.16
C SER A 217 5.12 -18.56 -9.68
N THR A 218 5.52 -17.59 -8.85
CA THR A 218 5.32 -17.63 -7.40
C THR A 218 4.85 -16.27 -6.89
N ILE A 219 3.92 -16.29 -5.94
CA ILE A 219 3.56 -15.15 -5.10
C ILE A 219 4.37 -15.28 -3.81
N THR A 220 5.13 -14.24 -3.47
CA THR A 220 6.09 -14.27 -2.35
C THR A 220 5.64 -13.31 -1.25
N THR A 221 5.68 -13.79 -0.01
CA THR A 221 5.39 -12.99 1.19
C THR A 221 6.62 -12.98 2.10
N ASP A 222 7.05 -11.79 2.51
CA ASP A 222 8.18 -11.56 3.45
C ASP A 222 7.65 -11.49 4.89
N ARG A 223 8.20 -12.32 5.79
CA ARG A 223 7.85 -12.36 7.23
C ARG A 223 9.07 -12.61 8.10
N THR A 224 8.90 -12.36 9.39
CA THR A 224 9.89 -12.72 10.43
C THR A 224 9.32 -13.85 11.27
N ILE A 225 10.15 -14.82 11.64
CA ILE A 225 9.76 -15.89 12.56
C ILE A 225 9.67 -15.33 13.98
N ALA A 226 8.48 -15.35 14.56
CA ALA A 226 8.21 -14.91 15.93
C ALA A 226 8.35 -16.05 16.95
N ALA A 227 8.03 -17.28 16.57
CA ALA A 227 8.21 -18.46 17.43
C ALA A 227 8.36 -19.75 16.59
N ILE A 228 8.99 -20.76 17.19
CA ILE A 228 9.10 -22.11 16.65
C ILE A 228 8.70 -23.10 17.76
N ASN A 229 7.78 -24.02 17.46
CA ASN A 229 7.40 -25.12 18.34
C ASN A 229 7.37 -26.44 17.56
N GLY A 230 8.40 -27.27 17.73
CA GLY A 230 8.62 -28.42 16.85
C GLY A 230 8.76 -27.94 15.41
N ASN A 231 7.90 -28.46 14.53
CA ASN A 231 7.84 -28.09 13.10
C ASN A 231 6.84 -26.97 12.78
N GLN A 232 6.19 -26.38 13.79
CA GLN A 232 5.29 -25.25 13.60
C GLN A 232 6.07 -23.94 13.65
N ILE A 233 5.89 -23.11 12.63
CA ILE A 233 6.42 -21.75 12.55
C ILE A 233 5.30 -20.76 12.88
N THR A 234 5.59 -19.79 13.76
CA THR A 234 4.72 -18.63 14.00
C THR A 234 5.36 -17.36 13.46
N LEU A 235 4.57 -16.53 12.78
CA LEU A 235 5.00 -15.31 12.09
C LEU A 235 4.75 -14.06 12.95
N ASP A 236 5.52 -13.01 12.68
CA ASP A 236 5.29 -11.66 13.20
C ASP A 236 3.92 -11.11 12.76
N VAL A 237 3.61 -11.20 11.47
CA VAL A 237 2.41 -10.66 10.83
C VAL A 237 1.58 -11.80 10.20
N PRO A 238 0.23 -11.77 10.28
CA PRO A 238 -0.60 -12.78 9.64
C PRO A 238 -0.38 -12.90 8.13
N LEU A 239 -0.67 -14.09 7.60
CA LEU A 239 -0.75 -14.33 6.16
C LEU A 239 -1.98 -13.64 5.58
N THR A 240 -1.82 -13.09 4.38
CA THR A 240 -2.88 -12.33 3.69
C THR A 240 -3.66 -13.16 2.69
N ASP A 241 -3.21 -14.39 2.44
CA ASP A 241 -3.85 -15.33 1.53
C ASP A 241 -3.89 -16.72 2.16
N SER A 242 -4.74 -17.58 1.60
CA SER A 242 -4.82 -18.99 1.96
C SER A 242 -3.93 -19.87 1.07
N PHE A 243 -3.52 -21.01 1.62
CA PHE A 243 -2.72 -22.00 0.93
C PHE A 243 -3.47 -23.32 0.94
N ASP A 244 -3.94 -23.74 -0.23
CA ASP A 244 -4.69 -24.98 -0.39
C ASP A 244 -3.87 -25.99 -1.19
N SER A 245 -3.40 -27.02 -0.51
CA SER A 245 -2.53 -28.04 -1.11
C SER A 245 -3.18 -28.75 -2.29
N GLN A 246 -4.51 -28.83 -2.35
CA GLN A 246 -5.25 -29.43 -3.47
C GLN A 246 -4.98 -28.70 -4.78
N PHE A 247 -4.83 -27.38 -4.74
CA PHE A 247 -4.59 -26.57 -5.92
C PHE A 247 -3.12 -26.19 -6.06
N LEU A 248 -2.35 -26.15 -4.98
CA LEU A 248 -0.96 -25.70 -4.99
C LEU A 248 0.07 -26.82 -5.21
N ASN A 249 -0.33 -28.08 -5.06
CA ASN A 249 0.52 -29.25 -5.31
C ASN A 249 0.29 -29.86 -6.69
N PRO A 250 1.35 -30.30 -7.39
CA PRO A 250 2.77 -29.95 -7.18
C PRO A 250 3.08 -28.50 -7.62
N PRO A 251 4.15 -27.85 -7.11
CA PRO A 251 5.14 -28.38 -6.17
C PRO A 251 4.77 -28.21 -4.68
N GLY A 252 3.75 -27.41 -4.38
CA GLY A 252 3.40 -27.01 -3.03
C GLY A 252 4.08 -25.75 -2.53
N ALA A 253 3.55 -25.24 -1.43
CA ALA A 253 4.06 -24.04 -0.80
C ALA A 253 5.33 -24.34 0.00
N SER A 254 6.21 -23.36 0.08
CA SER A 254 7.50 -23.51 0.76
C SER A 254 7.94 -22.24 1.47
N VAL A 255 8.90 -22.38 2.37
CA VAL A 255 9.52 -21.30 3.14
C VAL A 255 11.02 -21.39 3.02
N VAL A 256 11.70 -20.26 2.81
CA VAL A 256 13.15 -20.19 2.74
C VAL A 256 13.65 -18.94 3.45
N LYS A 257 14.78 -19.05 4.16
CA LYS A 257 15.44 -17.89 4.79
C LYS A 257 15.95 -16.94 3.72
N TYR A 258 15.99 -15.65 4.02
CA TYR A 258 16.61 -14.67 3.11
C TYR A 258 17.44 -13.62 3.86
N ALA A 259 18.40 -13.03 3.16
CA ALA A 259 18.99 -11.73 3.49
C ALA A 259 18.67 -10.70 2.41
N PHE A 260 18.80 -9.42 2.75
CA PHE A 260 18.56 -8.31 1.83
C PHE A 260 19.69 -7.28 1.93
N PRO A 261 20.91 -7.62 1.49
CA PRO A 261 21.99 -6.66 1.45
C PRO A 261 21.61 -5.50 0.53
N GLY A 262 21.81 -4.26 0.99
CA GLY A 262 21.41 -3.06 0.26
C GLY A 262 19.96 -2.61 0.48
N ARG A 263 19.20 -3.23 1.42
CA ARG A 263 17.94 -2.64 1.89
C ARG A 263 18.23 -1.45 2.79
N ILE A 264 17.79 -0.26 2.40
CA ILE A 264 17.94 0.93 3.26
C ILE A 264 16.81 1.00 4.27
N SER A 265 17.04 1.72 5.37
CA SER A 265 16.01 1.88 6.40
C SER A 265 16.05 3.22 7.11
N GLN A 266 14.99 3.55 7.84
CA GLN A 266 14.91 4.78 8.63
C GLN A 266 15.01 6.05 7.75
N VAL A 267 14.25 6.08 6.66
CA VAL A 267 14.29 7.16 5.65
C VAL A 267 12.94 7.87 5.60
N GLY A 268 12.95 9.20 5.47
CA GLY A 268 11.72 9.98 5.45
C GLY A 268 11.72 11.20 4.54
N ALA A 269 10.53 11.60 4.12
CA ALA A 269 10.26 12.89 3.48
C ALA A 269 9.12 13.60 4.24
N GLU A 270 9.28 14.89 4.58
CA GLU A 270 8.31 15.56 5.45
C GLU A 270 8.08 17.03 5.13
N ASN A 271 6.85 17.53 5.34
CA ASN A 271 6.51 18.96 5.39
C ASN A 271 6.86 19.75 4.11
N LEU A 272 6.42 19.26 2.96
CA LEU A 272 6.75 19.85 1.65
C LEU A 272 5.49 20.15 0.84
N THR A 273 5.53 21.21 0.05
CA THR A 273 4.69 21.35 -1.13
C THR A 273 5.55 21.13 -2.36
N VAL A 274 5.17 20.21 -3.25
CA VAL A 274 5.89 19.92 -4.50
C VAL A 274 4.95 20.26 -5.64
N ALA A 275 5.31 21.23 -6.47
CA ALA A 275 4.49 21.73 -7.56
C ALA A 275 5.15 21.43 -8.91
N ALA A 276 4.42 20.71 -9.76
CA ALA A 276 4.78 20.48 -11.16
C ALA A 276 4.03 21.44 -12.09
N HIS A 277 4.53 21.58 -13.32
CA HIS A 277 3.73 22.20 -14.38
C HIS A 277 2.58 21.24 -14.77
N PRO A 278 1.33 21.72 -14.84
CA PRO A 278 0.22 20.88 -15.27
C PRO A 278 0.42 20.40 -16.70
N VAL A 279 0.35 19.09 -16.90
CA VAL A 279 0.40 18.46 -18.23
C VAL A 279 -0.72 17.44 -18.36
N ASN A 280 -1.40 17.46 -19.50
CA ASN A 280 -2.35 16.41 -19.89
C ASN A 280 -1.72 15.62 -21.04
N VAL A 281 -1.06 14.52 -20.68
CA VAL A 281 -0.39 13.62 -21.61
C VAL A 281 -0.78 12.19 -21.29
N ASP A 282 -0.74 11.32 -22.30
CA ASP A 282 -0.92 9.89 -22.09
C ASP A 282 0.13 9.33 -21.12
N ILE A 283 -0.24 8.33 -20.31
CA ILE A 283 0.65 7.72 -19.30
C ILE A 283 1.92 7.07 -19.88
N SER A 284 1.98 6.82 -21.19
CA SER A 284 3.20 6.38 -21.88
C SER A 284 4.20 7.49 -22.15
N GLN A 285 3.79 8.76 -22.03
CA GLN A 285 4.65 9.92 -22.20
C GLN A 285 5.33 10.31 -20.88
N PRO A 286 6.45 11.07 -20.92
CA PRO A 286 7.10 11.56 -19.71
C PRO A 286 6.15 12.39 -18.84
N GLN A 287 6.09 12.06 -17.55
CA GLN A 287 5.24 12.72 -16.54
C GLN A 287 6.07 13.24 -15.37
N PHE A 288 5.59 14.32 -14.74
CA PHE A 288 6.13 14.75 -13.45
C PHE A 288 5.60 13.80 -12.38
N THR A 289 6.47 13.07 -11.69
CA THR A 289 6.09 12.12 -10.63
C THR A 289 6.63 12.61 -9.28
N GLY A 290 5.99 12.27 -8.17
CA GLY A 290 6.29 12.83 -6.86
C GLY A 290 7.35 12.03 -6.08
N LEU A 291 7.01 10.78 -5.74
CA LEU A 291 7.77 9.94 -4.82
C LEU A 291 7.89 8.52 -5.36
N SER A 292 9.12 8.01 -5.45
CA SER A 292 9.38 6.60 -5.74
C SER A 292 10.13 5.96 -4.58
N VAL A 293 9.64 4.82 -4.09
CA VAL A 293 10.26 4.07 -3.00
C VAL A 293 10.51 2.61 -3.41
N SER A 294 11.73 2.13 -3.22
CA SER A 294 12.13 0.75 -3.48
C SER A 294 13.25 0.28 -2.56
N ALA A 295 13.36 -1.04 -2.38
CA ALA A 295 14.41 -1.70 -1.60
C ALA A 295 14.64 -1.05 -0.22
N ALA A 296 13.54 -0.76 0.50
CA ALA A 296 13.57 -0.02 1.74
C ALA A 296 12.67 -0.64 2.82
N ILE A 297 12.96 -0.35 4.09
CA ILE A 297 12.14 -0.74 5.24
C ILE A 297 12.09 0.39 6.28
N ASN A 298 10.99 0.58 7.01
CA ASN A 298 10.85 1.68 7.98
C ASN A 298 10.98 3.05 7.31
N VAL A 299 10.09 3.30 6.34
CA VAL A 299 10.06 4.52 5.52
C VAL A 299 8.82 5.32 5.84
N TRP A 300 8.88 6.65 5.72
CA TRP A 300 7.68 7.46 5.81
C TRP A 300 7.66 8.67 4.88
N ALA A 301 6.47 9.10 4.50
CA ALA A 301 6.22 10.43 3.98
C ALA A 301 5.14 11.09 4.83
N ARG A 302 5.38 12.31 5.32
CA ARG A 302 4.45 13.01 6.22
C ARG A 302 4.19 14.44 5.77
N ASP A 303 2.93 14.85 5.74
CA ASP A 303 2.52 16.24 5.48
C ASP A 303 3.12 16.78 4.17
N ILE A 304 2.91 16.05 3.07
CA ILE A 304 3.38 16.45 1.73
C ILE A 304 2.18 16.73 0.83
N THR A 305 2.14 17.90 0.21
CA THR A 305 1.19 18.22 -0.86
C THR A 305 1.90 18.17 -2.20
N PHE A 306 1.43 17.33 -3.11
CA PHE A 306 1.82 17.31 -4.51
C PHE A 306 0.75 18.02 -5.35
N ILE A 307 1.20 18.94 -6.21
CA ILE A 307 0.34 19.67 -7.15
C ILE A 307 0.77 19.30 -8.56
N ASP A 308 -0.18 18.79 -9.35
CA ASP A 308 -0.04 18.43 -10.76
C ASP A 308 1.06 17.39 -11.09
N THR A 309 1.56 16.66 -10.10
CA THR A 309 2.27 15.41 -10.35
C THR A 309 1.28 14.32 -10.74
N GLN A 310 1.71 13.39 -11.57
CA GLN A 310 0.96 12.24 -12.04
C GLN A 310 1.69 10.96 -11.64
N ASN A 311 0.97 9.85 -11.49
CA ASN A 311 1.54 8.60 -10.97
C ASN A 311 2.36 8.85 -9.69
N THR A 312 1.79 9.71 -8.83
CA THR A 312 2.51 10.54 -7.87
C THR A 312 3.41 9.73 -6.93
N THR A 313 2.88 8.70 -6.29
CA THR A 313 3.58 7.86 -5.32
C THR A 313 3.63 6.42 -5.81
N THR A 314 4.84 5.94 -6.12
CA THR A 314 5.09 4.55 -6.51
C THR A 314 5.89 3.83 -5.43
N VAL A 315 5.27 2.84 -4.79
CA VAL A 315 5.89 1.97 -3.78
C VAL A 315 6.10 0.58 -4.38
N SER A 316 7.36 0.16 -4.48
CA SER A 316 7.74 -1.12 -5.07
C SER A 316 7.46 -2.31 -4.16
N GLY A 317 7.36 -3.51 -4.73
CA GLY A 317 7.04 -4.74 -3.99
C GLY A 317 8.07 -5.17 -2.94
N ASN A 318 9.27 -4.60 -2.97
CA ASN A 318 10.34 -4.84 -2.00
C ASN A 318 10.40 -3.78 -0.88
N VAL A 319 9.37 -2.95 -0.75
CA VAL A 319 9.20 -2.04 0.39
C VAL A 319 8.42 -2.73 1.52
N LYS A 320 8.86 -2.56 2.76
CA LYS A 320 8.20 -3.09 3.97
C LYS A 320 8.06 -2.00 5.02
N GLN A 321 6.96 -1.97 5.77
CA GLN A 321 6.77 -1.05 6.91
C GLN A 321 6.90 0.42 6.51
N MET A 322 5.93 0.91 5.74
CA MET A 322 5.90 2.29 5.26
C MET A 322 4.64 3.02 5.69
N THR A 323 4.78 4.25 6.17
CA THR A 323 3.66 5.15 6.48
C THR A 323 3.65 6.36 5.56
N LEU A 324 2.55 6.57 4.84
CA LEU A 324 2.17 7.82 4.20
C LEU A 324 1.15 8.49 5.13
N ASP A 325 1.45 9.64 5.71
CA ASP A 325 0.56 10.32 6.67
C ASP A 325 0.32 11.76 6.24
N GLY A 326 -0.91 12.12 5.87
CA GLY A 326 -1.20 13.47 5.39
C GLY A 326 -0.60 13.78 4.02
N VAL A 327 -0.43 12.78 3.14
CA VAL A 327 0.02 13.00 1.76
C VAL A 327 -1.17 13.32 0.85
N LYS A 328 -1.10 14.45 0.16
CA LYS A 328 -2.20 14.98 -0.66
C LYS A 328 -1.74 15.18 -2.09
N VAL A 329 -2.59 14.82 -3.05
CA VAL A 329 -2.38 15.06 -4.48
C VAL A 329 -3.52 15.93 -5.01
N GLN A 330 -3.15 17.02 -5.70
CA GLN A 330 -4.09 17.98 -6.26
C GLN A 330 -3.83 18.13 -7.76
N HIS A 331 -4.82 17.77 -8.58
CA HIS A 331 -4.79 17.98 -10.02
C HIS A 331 -5.61 19.22 -10.39
N THR A 332 -5.00 20.15 -11.09
CA THR A 332 -5.64 21.38 -11.55
C THR A 332 -6.19 21.28 -12.97
N VAL A 333 -5.84 20.21 -13.70
CA VAL A 333 -6.27 19.91 -15.07
C VAL A 333 -7.05 18.59 -15.16
N VAL A 334 -7.78 18.44 -16.26
CA VAL A 334 -8.43 17.17 -16.63
C VAL A 334 -7.40 16.26 -17.29
N HIS A 335 -7.41 14.97 -16.94
CA HIS A 335 -6.59 13.95 -17.59
C HIS A 335 -7.41 13.22 -18.67
N SER A 336 -6.90 13.21 -19.90
CA SER A 336 -7.48 12.45 -21.01
C SER A 336 -6.76 11.12 -21.22
N GLY A 337 -7.43 10.13 -21.82
CA GLY A 337 -6.87 8.79 -21.98
C GLY A 337 -6.87 8.00 -20.67
N ASP A 338 -5.85 7.19 -20.44
CA ASP A 338 -5.69 6.46 -19.18
C ASP A 338 -5.29 7.44 -18.06
N GLY A 339 -6.06 7.46 -16.98
CA GLY A 339 -5.80 8.34 -15.84
C GLY A 339 -4.54 7.94 -15.03
N PRO A 340 -3.89 8.88 -14.33
CA PRO A 340 -2.78 8.56 -13.43
C PRO A 340 -3.23 7.72 -12.23
N ALA A 341 -2.34 6.86 -11.75
CA ALA A 341 -2.48 6.11 -10.51
C ALA A 341 -1.63 6.73 -9.40
N ASP A 342 -2.22 7.62 -8.61
CA ASP A 342 -1.45 8.49 -7.72
C ASP A 342 -0.86 7.80 -6.51
N PHE A 343 -1.50 6.75 -6.01
CA PHE A 343 -0.92 5.88 -4.99
C PHE A 343 -0.85 4.45 -5.53
N ALA A 344 0.28 4.11 -6.15
CA ALA A 344 0.59 2.74 -6.58
C ALA A 344 1.35 2.00 -5.47
N LEU A 345 0.64 1.22 -4.66
CA LEU A 345 1.13 0.63 -3.41
C LEU A 345 1.39 -0.87 -3.55
N SER A 346 2.62 -1.29 -3.84
CA SER A 346 2.94 -2.71 -4.10
C SER A 346 3.70 -3.43 -2.99
N GLY A 347 4.15 -2.73 -1.94
CA GLY A 347 4.89 -3.31 -0.82
C GLY A 347 4.00 -4.03 0.21
N THR A 348 4.57 -4.33 1.38
CA THR A 348 3.86 -4.98 2.51
C THR A 348 3.96 -4.13 3.78
N GLN A 349 2.95 -4.22 4.65
CA GLN A 349 2.84 -3.38 5.86
C GLN A 349 2.84 -1.89 5.51
N ILE A 350 2.05 -1.51 4.52
CA ILE A 350 1.90 -0.14 4.03
C ILE A 350 0.67 0.49 4.68
N LEU A 351 0.82 1.67 5.27
CA LEU A 351 -0.27 2.49 5.80
C LEU A 351 -0.29 3.83 5.06
N ALA A 352 -1.42 4.17 4.44
CA ALA A 352 -1.73 5.51 3.97
C ALA A 352 -2.85 6.09 4.82
N ASN A 353 -2.50 6.96 5.76
CA ASN A 353 -3.41 7.58 6.71
C ASN A 353 -3.65 9.05 6.34
N ASN A 354 -4.90 9.49 6.41
CA ASN A 354 -5.28 10.90 6.20
C ASN A 354 -4.75 11.47 4.86
N CYS A 355 -4.68 10.62 3.84
CA CYS A 355 -4.22 10.98 2.51
C CYS A 355 -5.41 11.34 1.60
N SER A 356 -5.14 12.11 0.54
CA SER A 356 -6.20 12.48 -0.40
C SER A 356 -5.74 12.64 -1.83
N VAL A 357 -6.62 12.34 -2.78
CA VAL A 357 -6.47 12.69 -4.20
C VAL A 357 -7.67 13.54 -4.61
N THR A 358 -7.43 14.73 -5.13
CA THR A 358 -8.48 15.63 -5.61
C THR A 358 -8.14 16.16 -6.99
N GLY A 359 -9.13 16.33 -7.86
CA GLY A 359 -8.87 16.78 -9.22
C GLY A 359 -10.08 17.12 -10.05
N ARG A 360 -9.86 17.23 -11.36
CA ARG A 360 -10.93 17.47 -12.35
C ARG A 360 -11.42 16.18 -13.04
N GLY A 361 -11.17 15.03 -12.42
CA GLY A 361 -11.63 13.71 -12.87
C GLY A 361 -10.62 12.91 -13.71
N ASN A 362 -10.96 11.65 -13.92
CA ASN A 362 -10.16 10.61 -14.57
C ASN A 362 -8.84 10.31 -13.84
N THR A 363 -8.93 10.06 -12.53
CA THR A 363 -7.79 9.65 -11.71
C THR A 363 -8.07 8.32 -11.01
N TRP A 364 -7.02 7.53 -10.80
CA TRP A 364 -7.05 6.35 -9.96
C TRP A 364 -6.36 6.72 -8.65
N ALA A 365 -7.13 7.01 -7.60
CA ALA A 365 -6.56 7.55 -6.38
C ALA A 365 -5.57 6.57 -5.74
N ALA A 366 -5.97 5.32 -5.56
CA ALA A 366 -5.10 4.28 -5.03
C ALA A 366 -5.29 2.94 -5.75
N VAL A 367 -4.17 2.31 -6.07
CA VAL A 367 -4.10 1.00 -6.72
C VAL A 367 -3.02 0.14 -6.09
N THR A 368 -3.16 -1.18 -6.17
CA THR A 368 -2.06 -2.12 -6.00
C THR A 368 -1.73 -2.77 -7.35
N GLN A 369 -0.50 -3.23 -7.54
CA GLN A 369 -0.12 -3.96 -8.76
C GLN A 369 -0.29 -5.48 -8.58
N SER A 370 0.26 -6.24 -9.52
CA SER A 370 0.26 -7.70 -9.55
C SER A 370 0.94 -8.31 -8.32
N ARG A 371 0.33 -9.37 -7.75
CA ARG A 371 0.90 -10.25 -6.72
C ARG A 371 1.29 -9.56 -5.41
N VAL A 372 0.58 -8.50 -5.04
CA VAL A 372 0.83 -7.77 -3.79
C VAL A 372 0.37 -8.59 -2.58
N THR A 373 1.24 -8.70 -1.58
CA THR A 373 0.99 -9.42 -0.33
C THR A 373 1.03 -8.44 0.84
N GLY A 374 -0.15 -8.01 1.28
CA GLY A 374 -0.32 -6.97 2.28
C GLY A 374 0.24 -7.31 3.67
N PRO A 375 -0.12 -6.49 4.69
CA PRO A 375 -1.23 -5.55 4.66
C PRO A 375 -0.91 -4.26 3.88
N VAL A 376 -1.87 -3.78 3.09
CA VAL A 376 -1.91 -2.43 2.50
C VAL A 376 -3.19 -1.76 2.96
N VAL A 377 -3.05 -0.67 3.72
CA VAL A 377 -4.16 0.00 4.41
C VAL A 377 -4.29 1.44 3.93
N LEU A 378 -5.48 1.80 3.47
CA LEU A 378 -5.94 3.17 3.38
C LEU A 378 -6.82 3.46 4.60
N LEU A 379 -6.44 4.44 5.41
CA LEU A 379 -7.15 4.84 6.61
C LEU A 379 -7.48 6.32 6.54
N ASN A 380 -8.73 6.72 6.76
CA ASN A 380 -9.16 8.13 6.67
C ASN A 380 -8.83 8.75 5.29
N PHE A 381 -8.97 7.98 4.21
CA PHE A 381 -8.57 8.41 2.87
C PHE A 381 -9.73 9.10 2.13
N PHE A 382 -9.44 10.17 1.40
CA PHE A 382 -10.43 10.88 0.58
C PHE A 382 -10.06 10.86 -0.92
N ALA A 383 -11.04 10.60 -1.79
CA ALA A 383 -10.89 10.87 -3.22
C ALA A 383 -12.18 11.37 -3.85
N ASP A 384 -12.08 12.29 -4.81
CA ASP A 384 -13.22 12.92 -5.49
C ASP A 384 -13.56 12.34 -6.87
N ASP A 385 -13.01 11.17 -7.21
CA ASP A 385 -13.32 10.37 -8.40
C ASP A 385 -13.36 8.88 -8.00
N ARG A 386 -12.32 8.10 -8.36
CA ARG A 386 -12.17 6.70 -7.94
C ARG A 386 -11.46 6.62 -6.60
N GLY A 387 -11.79 5.61 -5.78
CA GLY A 387 -11.11 5.38 -4.51
C GLY A 387 -10.01 4.33 -4.60
N PHE A 388 -10.23 3.16 -4.02
CA PHE A 388 -9.28 2.05 -3.99
C PHE A 388 -9.65 0.94 -4.98
N ASP A 389 -8.89 0.84 -6.08
CA ASP A 389 -9.12 -0.12 -7.17
C ASP A 389 -7.79 -0.83 -7.52
N PRO A 390 -7.51 -2.00 -6.93
CA PRO A 390 -6.40 -2.86 -7.32
C PRO A 390 -6.34 -3.05 -8.84
N HIS A 391 -5.18 -2.74 -9.42
CA HIS A 391 -5.08 -2.60 -10.86
C HIS A 391 -5.21 -3.96 -11.58
N GLN A 392 -4.55 -5.01 -11.07
CA GLN A 392 -4.43 -6.28 -11.77
C GLN A 392 -3.86 -7.41 -10.91
N ARG A 393 -4.18 -8.67 -11.29
CA ARG A 393 -3.35 -9.85 -11.02
C ARG A 393 -3.07 -10.16 -9.54
N TRP A 394 -4.14 -10.31 -8.76
CA TRP A 394 -4.16 -10.85 -7.39
C TRP A 394 -3.32 -10.10 -6.35
N ALA A 395 -3.94 -9.13 -5.70
CA ALA A 395 -3.46 -8.50 -4.47
C ALA A 395 -4.26 -9.02 -3.26
N THR A 396 -3.61 -9.19 -2.12
CA THR A 396 -4.26 -9.71 -0.91
C THR A 396 -3.91 -8.91 0.35
N GLY A 397 -4.81 -8.93 1.34
CA GLY A 397 -4.63 -8.17 2.58
C GLY A 397 -4.74 -6.67 2.33
N LEU A 398 -5.86 -6.24 1.75
CA LEU A 398 -6.15 -4.84 1.46
C LEU A 398 -7.23 -4.34 2.44
N LEU A 399 -7.06 -3.14 2.96
CA LEU A 399 -8.07 -2.48 3.81
C LEU A 399 -8.30 -1.05 3.33
N CYS A 400 -9.55 -0.69 3.07
CA CYS A 400 -10.00 0.71 3.12
C CYS A 400 -10.84 0.87 4.38
N ASP A 401 -10.39 1.68 5.33
CA ASP A 401 -11.11 1.94 6.57
C ASP A 401 -11.37 3.43 6.75
N ASN A 402 -12.62 3.77 7.07
CA ASN A 402 -13.09 5.15 7.22
C ASN A 402 -12.75 6.03 6.01
N CYS A 403 -12.83 5.46 4.81
CA CYS A 403 -12.58 6.16 3.56
C CYS A 403 -13.85 6.89 3.07
N ASN A 404 -13.68 7.95 2.29
CA ASN A 404 -14.80 8.71 1.70
C ASN A 404 -14.56 9.02 0.21
N PHE A 405 -15.47 8.53 -0.64
CA PHE A 405 -15.42 8.60 -2.11
C PHE A 405 -16.78 9.09 -2.67
N PRO A 406 -17.15 10.37 -2.46
CA PRO A 406 -18.50 10.86 -2.73
C PRO A 406 -18.88 10.89 -4.22
N ASN A 407 -17.91 10.77 -5.12
CA ASN A 407 -18.10 10.92 -6.56
C ASN A 407 -17.82 9.63 -7.36
N SER A 408 -17.91 8.46 -6.71
CA SER A 408 -17.73 7.17 -7.37
C SER A 408 -18.96 6.73 -8.18
N HIS A 409 -19.19 7.34 -9.34
CA HIS A 409 -20.51 7.33 -9.99
C HIS A 409 -20.86 6.09 -10.82
N THR A 410 -19.94 5.14 -11.04
CA THR A 410 -20.17 3.94 -11.87
C THR A 410 -19.32 2.73 -11.44
N SER A 411 -19.58 1.53 -11.96
CA SER A 411 -18.77 0.33 -11.64
C SER A 411 -17.32 0.41 -12.15
N ASP A 412 -17.07 1.13 -13.24
CA ASP A 412 -15.72 1.46 -13.75
C ASP A 412 -15.08 2.67 -13.04
N LYS A 413 -15.81 3.24 -12.08
CA LYS A 413 -15.40 4.35 -11.21
C LYS A 413 -15.85 4.12 -9.77
N ALA A 414 -15.72 2.89 -9.27
CA ALA A 414 -16.15 2.56 -7.91
C ALA A 414 -15.24 3.23 -6.87
N GLY A 415 -15.79 3.50 -5.68
CA GLY A 415 -15.03 3.98 -4.54
C GLY A 415 -14.14 2.88 -3.98
N VAL A 416 -14.63 1.63 -3.97
CA VAL A 416 -13.80 0.46 -3.75
C VAL A 416 -14.16 -0.62 -4.77
N ALA A 417 -13.18 -1.15 -5.48
CA ALA A 417 -13.35 -2.22 -6.45
C ALA A 417 -12.42 -3.39 -6.11
N TYR A 418 -12.95 -4.45 -5.52
CA TYR A 418 -12.26 -5.73 -5.36
C TYR A 418 -12.94 -6.75 -6.27
N SER A 419 -12.39 -6.94 -7.47
CA SER A 419 -13.16 -7.42 -8.61
C SER A 419 -12.41 -8.39 -9.53
N ASN A 420 -13.15 -8.97 -10.46
CA ASN A 420 -12.62 -9.62 -11.63
C ASN A 420 -12.66 -8.67 -12.83
N ARG A 421 -11.51 -8.13 -13.18
CA ARG A 421 -11.30 -7.22 -14.32
C ARG A 421 -11.21 -7.98 -15.66
N GLY A 422 -11.32 -9.32 -15.64
CA GLY A 422 -11.43 -10.17 -16.81
C GLY A 422 -10.32 -9.94 -17.83
N ILE A 423 -10.73 -9.64 -19.07
CA ILE A 423 -9.86 -9.47 -20.23
C ILE A 423 -9.32 -8.04 -20.41
N LEU A 424 -9.56 -7.14 -19.45
CA LEU A 424 -8.94 -5.81 -19.51
C LEU A 424 -7.41 -5.93 -19.59
N GLY A 425 -6.77 -4.94 -20.23
CA GLY A 425 -5.35 -5.00 -20.55
C GLY A 425 -4.96 -6.28 -21.29
N SER A 426 -3.95 -6.99 -20.75
CA SER A 426 -3.47 -8.28 -21.23
C SER A 426 -3.97 -9.48 -20.42
N GLY A 427 -5.17 -9.35 -19.82
CA GLY A 427 -5.73 -10.30 -18.86
C GLY A 427 -5.46 -9.88 -17.42
N GLN A 428 -6.15 -8.83 -16.96
CA GLN A 428 -6.03 -8.37 -15.57
C GLN A 428 -6.64 -9.35 -14.56
N GLY A 429 -7.70 -10.09 -14.97
CA GLY A 429 -8.37 -11.13 -14.19
C GLY A 429 -8.81 -10.67 -12.80
N TRP A 430 -8.84 -11.58 -11.83
CA TRP A 430 -9.05 -11.21 -10.42
C TRP A 430 -7.95 -10.24 -9.95
N ASP A 431 -8.36 -9.06 -9.53
CA ASP A 431 -7.46 -8.03 -9.03
C ASP A 431 -7.13 -8.21 -7.54
N ALA A 432 -8.07 -8.75 -6.76
CA ALA A 432 -7.93 -8.88 -5.32
C ALA A 432 -8.67 -10.08 -4.71
N GLY A 433 -8.13 -10.56 -3.59
CA GLY A 433 -8.79 -11.48 -2.66
C GLY A 433 -8.43 -11.11 -1.22
N TRP A 434 -9.30 -11.40 -0.26
CA TRP A 434 -9.10 -11.01 1.15
C TRP A 434 -8.98 -9.49 1.35
N GLY A 435 -9.66 -8.70 0.51
CA GLY A 435 -9.81 -7.26 0.65
C GLY A 435 -11.00 -6.89 1.54
N VAL A 436 -10.88 -5.80 2.29
CA VAL A 436 -11.90 -5.31 3.23
C VAL A 436 -12.16 -3.83 2.99
N ALA A 437 -13.39 -3.49 2.62
CA ALA A 437 -13.93 -2.15 2.80
C ALA A 437 -14.63 -2.11 4.15
N TRP A 438 -14.17 -1.24 5.05
CA TRP A 438 -14.66 -1.11 6.41
C TRP A 438 -15.09 0.34 6.65
N ASN A 439 -16.31 0.56 7.15
CA ASN A 439 -16.85 1.88 7.47
C ASN A 439 -16.60 2.94 6.37
N THR A 440 -16.64 2.53 5.11
CA THR A 440 -16.30 3.38 3.96
C THR A 440 -17.58 3.94 3.35
N SER A 441 -17.55 5.21 2.98
CA SER A 441 -18.64 5.90 2.28
C SER A 441 -18.28 6.07 0.81
N ALA A 442 -19.09 5.56 -0.10
CA ALA A 442 -18.89 5.72 -1.55
C ALA A 442 -20.20 5.50 -2.30
N THR A 443 -20.48 6.27 -3.34
CA THR A 443 -21.71 6.09 -4.15
C THR A 443 -21.78 4.77 -4.92
N THR A 444 -20.64 4.11 -5.20
CA THR A 444 -20.59 2.78 -5.82
C THR A 444 -19.49 1.93 -5.20
N PHE A 445 -19.83 0.67 -4.89
CA PHE A 445 -18.88 -0.38 -4.50
C PHE A 445 -18.94 -1.53 -5.52
N LEU A 446 -17.78 -2.07 -5.90
CA LEU A 446 -17.66 -3.29 -6.70
C LEU A 446 -16.91 -4.35 -5.88
N ILE A 447 -17.62 -5.10 -5.04
CA ILE A 447 -17.03 -6.12 -4.17
C ILE A 447 -17.49 -7.49 -4.63
N GLN A 448 -16.61 -8.21 -5.34
CA GLN A 448 -16.86 -9.54 -5.86
C GLN A 448 -16.09 -10.59 -5.07
N GLN A 449 -16.59 -11.82 -5.06
CA GLN A 449 -16.00 -12.93 -4.32
C GLN A 449 -15.25 -13.87 -5.27
N PRO A 450 -13.91 -13.98 -5.19
CA PRO A 450 -13.16 -14.96 -5.96
C PRO A 450 -13.37 -16.39 -5.45
N PRO A 451 -13.21 -17.42 -6.29
CA PRO A 451 -13.24 -18.81 -5.82
C PRO A 451 -12.26 -19.05 -4.65
N GLY A 452 -12.77 -19.62 -3.56
CA GLY A 452 -11.96 -19.96 -2.39
C GLY A 452 -11.41 -18.78 -1.58
N ALA A 453 -11.83 -17.54 -1.86
CA ALA A 453 -11.47 -16.35 -1.12
C ALA A 453 -12.72 -15.51 -0.78
N ASN A 454 -12.54 -14.48 0.05
CA ASN A 454 -13.59 -13.53 0.39
C ASN A 454 -13.09 -12.09 0.19
N ASN A 455 -13.96 -11.22 -0.30
CA ASN A 455 -13.80 -9.77 -0.18
C ASN A 455 -14.99 -9.25 0.62
N PHE A 456 -14.78 -8.21 1.43
CA PHE A 456 -15.74 -7.76 2.44
C PHE A 456 -16.14 -6.30 2.22
N CYS A 457 -17.42 -6.00 2.43
CA CYS A 457 -17.90 -4.65 2.71
C CYS A 457 -18.64 -4.69 4.04
N ILE A 458 -18.11 -4.02 5.06
CA ILE A 458 -18.63 -4.06 6.43
C ILE A 458 -18.83 -2.64 6.93
N GLY A 459 -20.06 -2.30 7.31
CA GLY A 459 -20.39 -0.94 7.75
C GLY A 459 -20.31 0.12 6.64
N CYS A 460 -20.25 -0.31 5.37
CA CYS A 460 -20.19 0.60 4.22
C CYS A 460 -21.50 1.38 4.03
N ILE A 461 -21.40 2.61 3.53
CA ILE A 461 -22.54 3.48 3.20
C ILE A 461 -22.45 3.82 1.71
N GLY A 462 -23.52 3.52 0.96
CA GLY A 462 -23.57 3.65 -0.50
C GLY A 462 -24.85 4.25 -1.04
#